data_AF-A0A7W0ES06-F1
#
_entry.id   AF-A0A7W0ES06-F1
#
_cell.length_a   1.000
_cell.length_b   1.000
_cell.length_c   1.000
_cell.angle_alpha   90.00
_cell.angle_beta   90.00
_cell.angle_gamma   90.00
#
_symmetry.space_group_name_H-M   'P 1'
#
loop_
_entity.id
_entity.type
_entity.pdbx_description
1 polymer ?
#
loop_
_entity_poly.entity_id
_entity_poly.type
_entity_poly.pdbx_seq_one_letter_code
_entity_poly.pdbx_strand_id
1 'polypeptide(L)'
;MKNITSELDSILKQYSSFEIRVGKAIGDICAKHCSVCSSVCCKPEFCRETIESSFLSLLNKKFPPVSGYSKKGGWLTETGCILSAGRPPVCYEYLCSSIMEVQPDDMHRYVINVLSMLVSHIGKYTLGRRHLIEILDEKELKKLKIIRFKKQLNEAETAFNAFKSYIKNEYLDKTSLQAFEKIVSPPDSIIVTLHSTCQSVCRV
;
A
#
# COMPACT_ATOMS: atom_id res chain seq x y z
N MET A 1 23.61 -16.84 17.21
CA MET A 1 22.50 -15.89 17.44
C MET A 1 22.41 -14.98 16.23
N LYS A 2 21.26 -14.87 15.56
CA LYS A 2 21.12 -13.92 14.45
C LYS A 2 21.18 -12.49 14.98
N ASN A 3 21.90 -11.62 14.28
CA ASN A 3 22.01 -10.21 14.65
C ASN A 3 20.66 -9.52 14.34
N ILE A 4 19.88 -9.22 15.38
CA ILE A 4 18.55 -8.59 15.26
C ILE A 4 18.62 -7.28 14.45
N THR A 5 19.74 -6.56 14.53
CA THR A 5 19.96 -5.33 13.76
C THR A 5 19.99 -5.59 12.26
N SER A 6 20.59 -6.70 11.80
CA SER A 6 20.66 -6.99 10.37
C SER A 6 19.32 -7.45 9.79
N GLU A 7 18.49 -8.14 10.57
CA GLU A 7 17.13 -8.53 10.15
C GLU A 7 16.20 -7.32 10.06
N LEU A 8 16.21 -6.43 11.06
CA LEU A 8 15.43 -5.19 11.02
C LEU A 8 15.86 -4.29 9.85
N ASP A 9 17.17 -4.16 9.61
CA ASP A 9 17.69 -3.40 8.48
C ASP A 9 17.22 -3.96 7.12
N SER A 10 17.13 -5.28 7.01
CA SER A 10 16.61 -5.95 5.83
C SER A 10 15.11 -5.67 5.64
N ILE A 11 14.32 -5.67 6.71
CA ILE A 11 12.90 -5.31 6.69
C ILE A 11 12.72 -3.86 6.22
N LEU A 12 13.45 -2.91 6.81
CA LEU A 12 13.34 -1.49 6.45
C LEU A 12 13.65 -1.27 4.96
N LYS A 13 14.68 -1.93 4.42
CA LYS A 13 15.04 -1.86 2.99
C LYS A 13 13.96 -2.45 2.08
N GLN A 14 13.43 -3.62 2.45
CA GLN A 14 12.38 -4.27 1.66
C GLN A 14 11.08 -3.47 1.67
N TYR A 15 10.67 -2.99 2.85
CA TYR A 15 9.48 -2.17 3.02
C TYR A 15 9.56 -0.88 2.21
N SER A 16 10.64 -0.09 2.37
CA SER A 16 10.81 1.18 1.61
C SER A 16 10.82 0.96 0.11
N SER A 17 11.55 -0.05 -0.39
CA SER A 17 11.59 -0.37 -1.82
C SER A 17 10.20 -0.73 -2.38
N PHE A 18 9.41 -1.48 -1.61
CA PHE A 18 8.04 -1.81 -2.00
C PHE A 18 7.11 -0.59 -1.95
N GLU A 19 7.14 0.15 -0.85
CA GLU A 19 6.36 1.36 -0.62
C GLU A 19 6.59 2.42 -1.71
N ILE A 20 7.84 2.67 -2.09
CA ILE A 20 8.19 3.62 -3.15
C ILE A 20 7.52 3.23 -4.48
N ARG A 21 7.52 1.93 -4.83
CA ARG A 21 6.89 1.45 -6.07
C ARG A 21 5.38 1.58 -6.04
N VAL A 22 4.74 1.23 -4.92
CA VAL A 22 3.29 1.41 -4.75
C VAL A 22 2.93 2.89 -4.79
N GLY A 23 3.68 3.74 -4.10
CA GLY A 23 3.47 5.18 -4.08
C GLY A 23 3.64 5.82 -5.45
N LYS A 24 4.61 5.36 -6.25
CA LYS A 24 4.72 5.78 -7.66
C LYS A 24 3.50 5.37 -8.47
N ALA A 25 3.08 4.11 -8.38
CA ALA A 25 1.92 3.61 -9.13
C ALA A 25 0.63 4.36 -8.77
N ILE A 26 0.37 4.60 -7.48
CA ILE A 26 -0.77 5.41 -7.02
C ILE A 26 -0.63 6.85 -7.52
N GLY A 27 0.58 7.43 -7.43
CA GLY A 27 0.87 8.77 -7.94
C GLY A 27 0.52 8.90 -9.42
N ASP A 28 0.94 7.96 -10.25
CA ASP A 28 0.69 7.95 -11.69
C ASP A 28 -0.82 7.89 -12.02
N ILE A 29 -1.59 7.08 -11.28
CA ILE A 29 -3.06 6.99 -11.42
C ILE A 29 -3.73 8.30 -10.99
N CYS A 30 -3.30 8.86 -9.85
CA CYS A 30 -3.97 10.02 -9.25
C CYS A 30 -3.55 11.35 -9.88
N ALA A 31 -2.37 11.43 -10.53
CA ALA A 31 -1.76 12.68 -10.98
C ALA A 31 -2.69 13.53 -11.84
N LYS A 32 -3.43 12.91 -12.76
CA LYS A 32 -4.36 13.61 -13.67
C LYS A 32 -5.50 14.32 -12.92
N HIS A 33 -5.94 13.76 -11.80
CA HIS A 33 -7.04 14.30 -11.01
C HIS A 33 -6.52 15.27 -9.93
N CYS A 34 -5.47 14.88 -9.22
CA CYS A 34 -4.94 15.66 -8.11
C CYS A 34 -4.28 16.97 -8.56
N SER A 35 -3.69 17.02 -9.76
CA SER A 35 -2.99 18.22 -10.27
C SER A 35 -3.90 19.42 -10.53
N VAL A 36 -5.20 19.19 -10.74
CA VAL A 36 -6.20 20.24 -10.98
C VAL A 36 -7.18 20.40 -9.82
N CYS A 37 -7.03 19.60 -8.76
CA CYS A 37 -7.90 19.64 -7.60
C CYS A 37 -7.52 20.79 -6.67
N SER A 38 -8.50 21.60 -6.28
CA SER A 38 -8.30 22.67 -5.28
C SER A 38 -8.32 22.17 -3.83
N SER A 39 -8.77 20.92 -3.61
CA SER A 39 -8.86 20.31 -2.29
C SER A 39 -7.58 19.55 -1.94
N VAL A 40 -7.00 19.86 -0.78
CA VAL A 40 -5.84 19.14 -0.25
C VAL A 40 -6.31 17.96 0.62
N CYS A 41 -6.11 16.73 0.15
CA CYS A 41 -6.47 15.53 0.91
C CYS A 41 -5.43 15.13 1.99
N CYS A 42 -4.17 15.54 1.80
CA CYS A 42 -3.09 15.26 2.74
C CYS A 42 -3.23 16.15 3.99
N LYS A 43 -3.23 15.53 5.17
CA LYS A 43 -3.36 16.23 6.45
C LYS A 43 -2.10 16.07 7.31
N PRO A 44 -1.63 17.13 8.00
CA PRO A 44 -0.44 17.06 8.86
C PRO A 44 -0.54 16.02 9.98
N GLU A 45 -1.76 15.68 10.41
CA GLU A 45 -2.03 14.65 11.42
C GLU A 45 -1.59 13.27 10.92
N PHE A 46 -1.79 12.96 9.64
CA PHE A 46 -1.29 11.71 9.05
C PHE A 46 0.23 11.67 9.07
N CYS A 47 0.89 12.77 8.72
CA CYS A 47 2.36 12.86 8.79
C CYS A 47 2.91 12.67 10.22
N ARG A 48 2.11 12.96 11.26
CA ARG A 48 2.56 12.76 12.64
C ARG A 48 2.81 11.29 12.96
N GLU A 49 2.03 10.38 12.40
CA GLU A 49 2.20 8.94 12.58
C GLU A 49 3.58 8.45 12.11
N THR A 50 4.13 9.05 11.05
CA THR A 50 5.53 8.77 10.62
C THR A 50 6.56 9.10 11.69
N ILE A 51 6.29 10.12 12.51
CA ILE A 51 7.19 10.58 13.58
C ILE A 51 7.00 9.72 14.84
N GLU A 52 5.75 9.45 15.20
CA GLU A 52 5.37 8.76 16.45
C GLU A 52 5.56 7.25 16.37
N SER A 53 5.39 6.66 15.20
CA SER A 53 5.68 5.24 14.97
C SER A 53 7.19 4.99 15.06
N SER A 54 7.61 4.07 15.94
CA SER A 54 9.01 3.66 16.01
C SER A 54 9.50 3.06 14.68
N PHE A 55 8.64 2.31 13.98
CA PHE A 55 9.02 1.71 12.71
C PHE A 55 9.21 2.77 11.61
N LEU A 56 8.23 3.67 11.43
CA LEU A 56 8.31 4.70 10.38
C LEU A 56 9.38 5.75 10.71
N SER A 57 9.59 6.06 11.99
CA SER A 57 10.66 6.96 12.44
C SER A 57 12.04 6.41 12.09
N LEU A 58 12.28 5.11 12.32
CA LEU A 58 13.51 4.45 11.87
C LEU A 58 13.65 4.45 10.34
N LEU A 59 12.55 4.24 9.62
CA LEU A 59 12.56 4.29 8.16
C LEU A 59 12.93 5.69 7.65
N ASN A 60 12.35 6.73 8.25
CA ASN A 60 12.62 8.13 7.93
C ASN A 60 14.07 8.53 8.28
N LYS A 61 14.61 8.08 9.42
CA LYS A 61 16.04 8.26 9.74
C LYS A 61 16.96 7.63 8.68
N LYS A 62 16.55 6.50 8.11
CA LYS A 62 17.34 5.75 7.11
C LYS A 62 17.18 6.29 5.68
N PHE A 63 16.00 6.82 5.37
CA PHE A 63 15.63 7.38 4.07
C PHE A 63 15.04 8.78 4.28
N PRO A 64 15.87 9.76 4.69
CA PRO A 64 15.37 11.07 5.08
C PRO A 64 14.76 11.81 3.89
N PRO A 65 13.66 12.56 4.09
CA PRO A 65 13.12 13.45 3.08
C PRO A 65 14.10 14.59 2.81
N VAL A 66 13.95 15.19 1.62
CA VAL A 66 14.79 16.31 1.16
C VAL A 66 14.63 17.55 2.06
N SER A 67 13.48 17.70 2.73
CA SER A 67 13.26 18.77 3.71
C SER A 67 12.58 18.28 4.99
N GLY A 68 12.74 19.08 6.05
CA GLY A 68 12.22 18.76 7.38
C GLY A 68 10.70 18.86 7.48
N TYR A 69 10.16 18.26 8.54
CA TYR A 69 8.74 18.30 8.87
C TYR A 69 8.28 19.72 9.22
N SER A 70 7.17 20.16 8.63
CA SER A 70 6.45 21.38 9.01
C SER A 70 5.24 21.06 9.90
N LYS A 71 5.08 21.75 11.03
CA LYS A 71 3.88 21.59 11.88
C LYS A 71 2.57 21.95 11.16
N LYS A 72 2.63 22.89 10.21
CA LYS A 72 1.45 23.38 9.48
C LYS A 72 1.11 22.51 8.27
N GLY A 73 2.12 22.01 7.56
CA GLY A 73 1.95 21.30 6.28
C GLY A 73 2.43 19.86 6.27
N GLY A 74 2.98 19.34 7.38
CA GLY A 74 3.66 18.06 7.39
C GLY A 74 4.84 18.04 6.41
N TRP A 75 4.86 17.05 5.53
CA TRP A 75 5.79 16.96 4.38
C TRP A 75 5.11 17.26 3.05
N LEU A 76 3.98 17.97 3.06
CA LEU A 76 3.33 18.41 1.84
C LEU A 76 4.00 19.68 1.30
N THR A 77 4.27 19.68 0.00
CA THR A 77 4.77 20.84 -0.76
C THR A 77 3.82 21.15 -1.91
N GLU A 78 4.10 22.21 -2.66
CA GLU A 78 3.35 22.59 -3.87
C GLU A 78 3.32 21.46 -4.92
N THR A 79 4.36 20.61 -4.97
CA THR A 79 4.44 19.46 -5.87
C THR A 79 3.96 18.14 -5.23
N GLY A 80 3.37 18.21 -4.03
CA GLY A 80 2.88 17.04 -3.29
C GLY A 80 3.78 16.61 -2.13
N CYS A 81 3.55 15.40 -1.63
CA CYS A 81 4.27 14.88 -0.45
C CYS A 81 5.71 14.49 -0.81
N ILE A 82 6.68 15.00 -0.05
CA ILE A 82 8.11 14.75 -0.31
C ILE A 82 8.68 13.51 0.37
N LEU A 83 7.88 12.82 1.21
CA LEU A 83 8.27 11.50 1.72
C LEU A 83 8.32 10.53 0.54
N SER A 84 9.51 10.00 0.25
CA SER A 84 9.68 8.90 -0.71
C SER A 84 9.30 7.56 -0.08
N ALA A 85 9.64 7.38 1.20
CA ALA A 85 9.26 6.26 2.04
C ALA A 85 8.87 6.74 3.45
N GLY A 86 8.22 5.89 4.23
CA GLY A 86 7.73 6.20 5.57
C GLY A 86 6.40 6.95 5.61
N ARG A 87 5.64 6.94 4.51
CA ARG A 87 4.25 7.39 4.52
C ARG A 87 3.42 6.38 5.32
N PRO A 88 2.55 6.83 6.24
CA PRO A 88 1.64 5.92 6.91
C PRO A 88 0.63 5.34 5.91
N PRO A 89 0.12 4.12 6.12
CA PRO A 89 -0.82 3.45 5.23
C PRO A 89 -2.03 4.28 4.82
N VAL A 90 -2.55 5.12 5.73
CA VAL A 90 -3.68 6.03 5.44
C VAL A 90 -3.44 6.93 4.21
N CYS A 91 -2.18 7.26 3.91
CA CYS A 91 -1.83 8.05 2.72
C CYS A 91 -2.03 7.30 1.40
N TYR A 92 -2.18 5.97 1.45
CA TYR A 92 -2.46 5.12 0.30
C TYR A 92 -3.91 4.64 0.30
N GLU A 93 -4.44 4.27 1.46
CA GLU A 93 -5.78 3.70 1.63
C GLU A 93 -6.90 4.66 1.22
N TYR A 94 -6.68 5.97 1.39
CA TYR A 94 -7.68 6.98 1.06
C TYR A 94 -7.59 7.41 -0.40
N LEU A 95 -8.45 6.83 -1.24
CA LEU A 95 -8.65 7.24 -2.63
C LEU A 95 -9.87 8.16 -2.73
N CYS A 96 -9.73 9.28 -3.43
CA CYS A 96 -10.83 10.21 -3.66
C CYS A 96 -11.94 9.56 -4.49
N SER A 97 -13.21 9.77 -4.15
CA SER A 97 -14.34 9.19 -4.88
C SER A 97 -14.31 9.57 -6.36
N SER A 98 -13.95 10.82 -6.67
CA SER A 98 -13.79 11.29 -8.06
C SER A 98 -12.78 10.50 -8.88
N ILE A 99 -11.74 9.91 -8.25
CA ILE A 99 -10.77 9.06 -8.94
C ILE A 99 -11.38 7.67 -9.19
N MET A 100 -12.20 7.18 -8.27
CA MET A 100 -12.85 5.86 -8.37
C MET A 100 -14.04 5.88 -9.34
N GLU A 101 -14.79 6.96 -9.38
CA GLU A 101 -16.00 7.13 -10.20
C GLU A 101 -15.68 7.22 -11.70
N VAL A 102 -14.50 7.72 -12.08
CA VAL A 102 -14.08 7.81 -13.48
C VAL A 102 -13.51 6.50 -14.04
N GLN A 103 -13.38 5.47 -13.22
CA GLN A 103 -12.82 4.20 -13.68
C GLN A 103 -13.80 3.48 -14.63
N PRO A 104 -13.29 2.78 -15.67
CA PRO A 104 -14.12 2.18 -16.71
C PRO A 104 -15.20 1.23 -16.19
N ASP A 105 -14.86 0.40 -15.21
CA ASP A 105 -15.73 -0.63 -14.67
C ASP A 105 -15.38 -0.98 -13.21
N ASP A 106 -16.12 -1.92 -12.62
CA ASP A 106 -15.90 -2.40 -11.26
C ASP A 106 -14.56 -3.11 -11.09
N MET A 107 -14.04 -3.76 -12.15
CA MET A 107 -12.75 -4.44 -12.07
C MET A 107 -11.62 -3.44 -11.92
N HIS A 108 -11.61 -2.36 -12.70
CA HIS A 108 -10.64 -1.28 -12.57
C HIS A 108 -10.69 -0.64 -11.18
N ARG A 109 -11.90 -0.37 -10.66
CA ARG A 109 -12.09 0.12 -9.29
C ARG A 109 -11.51 -0.87 -8.27
N TYR A 110 -11.81 -2.16 -8.41
CA TYR A 110 -11.31 -3.18 -7.51
C TYR A 110 -9.78 -3.28 -7.53
N VAL A 111 -9.16 -3.31 -8.72
CA VAL A 111 -7.71 -3.38 -8.88
C VAL A 111 -7.01 -2.16 -8.25
N ILE A 112 -7.56 -0.96 -8.43
CA ILE A 112 -7.01 0.26 -7.81
C ILE A 112 -7.19 0.22 -6.28
N ASN A 113 -8.31 -0.30 -5.78
CA ASN A 113 -8.54 -0.49 -4.35
C ASN A 113 -7.60 -1.57 -3.74
N VAL A 114 -7.23 -2.59 -4.51
CA VAL A 114 -6.19 -3.54 -4.06
C VAL A 114 -4.85 -2.83 -3.93
N LEU A 115 -4.48 -2.01 -4.93
CA LEU A 115 -3.24 -1.24 -4.93
C LEU A 115 -3.12 -0.32 -3.69
N SER A 116 -4.19 0.39 -3.31
CA SER A 116 -4.21 1.28 -2.13
C SER A 116 -3.98 0.54 -0.81
N MET A 117 -4.33 -0.75 -0.74
CA MET A 117 -4.25 -1.55 0.47
C MET A 117 -2.94 -2.34 0.62
N LEU A 118 -2.06 -2.35 -0.39
CA LEU A 118 -0.86 -3.20 -0.37
C LEU A 118 0.11 -2.86 0.77
N VAL A 119 0.37 -1.57 1.01
CA VAL A 119 1.30 -1.13 2.07
C VAL A 119 0.75 -1.47 3.46
N SER A 120 -0.56 -1.32 3.64
CA SER A 120 -1.28 -1.73 4.86
C SER A 120 -1.19 -3.23 5.09
N HIS A 121 -1.37 -4.04 4.04
CA HIS A 121 -1.32 -5.50 4.16
C HIS A 121 0.00 -6.02 4.76
N ILE A 122 1.12 -5.40 4.37
CA ILE A 122 2.46 -5.77 4.84
C ILE A 122 2.61 -5.62 6.35
N GLY A 123 2.00 -4.60 6.94
CA GLY A 123 2.17 -4.30 8.36
C GLY A 123 1.22 -5.05 9.29
N LYS A 124 0.16 -5.70 8.77
CA LYS A 124 -0.88 -6.35 9.59
C LYS A 124 -0.30 -7.45 10.48
N TYR A 125 -0.73 -7.55 11.73
CA TYR A 125 -0.41 -8.69 12.62
C TYR A 125 1.09 -9.00 12.81
N THR A 126 1.95 -7.99 12.66
CA THR A 126 3.41 -8.16 12.78
C THR A 126 3.84 -8.27 14.24
N LEU A 127 3.04 -7.79 15.18
CA LEU A 127 3.21 -7.97 16.62
C LEU A 127 1.87 -8.30 17.31
N GLY A 128 1.47 -9.58 17.23
CA GLY A 128 0.18 -10.04 17.76
C GLY A 128 -0.96 -9.58 16.86
N ARG A 129 -1.87 -8.76 17.40
CA ARG A 129 -2.96 -8.13 16.61
C ARG A 129 -2.59 -6.75 16.05
N ARG A 130 -1.48 -6.16 16.49
CA ARG A 130 -1.06 -4.81 16.11
C ARG A 130 -0.49 -4.75 14.70
N HIS A 131 -0.73 -3.61 14.05
CA HIS A 131 -0.06 -3.22 12.81
C HIS A 131 1.38 -2.77 13.08
N LEU A 132 2.25 -2.88 12.08
CA LEU A 132 3.67 -2.54 12.19
C LEU A 132 3.92 -1.09 12.61
N ILE A 133 3.09 -0.19 12.11
CA ILE A 133 3.20 1.24 12.39
C ILE A 133 2.69 1.62 13.78
N GLU A 134 1.84 0.80 14.41
CA GLU A 134 1.29 1.03 15.75
C GLU A 134 2.32 0.76 16.86
N ILE A 135 3.52 0.31 16.49
CA ILE A 135 4.61 0.06 17.45
C ILE A 135 5.26 1.39 17.81
N LEU A 136 5.08 1.81 19.05
CA LEU A 136 5.60 3.09 19.57
C LEU A 136 6.94 2.96 20.32
N ASP A 137 7.30 1.76 20.79
CA ASP A 137 8.58 1.49 21.47
C ASP A 137 9.54 0.71 20.56
N GLU A 138 10.71 1.29 20.28
CA GLU A 138 11.77 0.67 19.47
C GLU A 138 12.20 -0.71 20.02
N LYS A 139 12.10 -0.96 21.33
CA LYS A 139 12.43 -2.27 21.93
C LYS A 139 11.47 -3.36 21.46
N GLU A 140 10.22 -3.02 21.16
CA GLU A 140 9.23 -3.97 20.66
C GLU A 140 9.48 -4.39 19.22
N LEU A 141 10.20 -3.59 18.43
CA LEU A 141 10.59 -3.96 17.06
C LEU A 141 11.47 -5.21 17.03
N LYS A 142 12.18 -5.51 18.12
CA LYS A 142 12.96 -6.75 18.26
C LYS A 142 12.08 -8.01 18.37
N LYS A 143 10.78 -7.84 18.64
CA LYS A 143 9.78 -8.92 18.79
C LYS A 143 8.95 -9.14 17.53
N LEU A 144 9.27 -8.45 16.43
CA LEU A 144 8.54 -8.58 15.17
C LEU A 144 8.51 -10.02 14.69
N LYS A 145 7.34 -10.46 14.26
CA LYS A 145 7.17 -11.77 13.60
C LYS A 145 7.72 -11.69 12.17
N ILE A 146 9.03 -11.80 12.01
CA ILE A 146 9.75 -11.65 10.73
C ILE A 146 9.16 -12.55 9.62
N ILE A 147 8.83 -13.80 9.95
CA ILE A 147 8.23 -14.76 9.00
C ILE A 147 6.87 -14.24 8.50
N ARG A 148 6.07 -13.65 9.38
CA ARG A 148 4.75 -13.09 9.05
C ARG A 148 4.89 -11.88 8.13
N PHE A 149 5.78 -10.94 8.48
CA PHE A 149 6.11 -9.79 7.64
C PHE A 149 6.53 -10.23 6.23
N LYS A 150 7.49 -11.17 6.12
CA LYS A 150 7.97 -11.68 4.82
C LYS A 150 6.87 -12.33 4.00
N LYS A 151 6.00 -13.11 4.65
CA LYS A 151 4.84 -13.70 3.97
C LYS A 151 3.93 -12.60 3.39
N GLN A 152 3.59 -11.58 4.17
CA GLN A 152 2.69 -10.51 3.72
C GLN A 152 3.33 -9.64 2.65
N LEU A 153 4.63 -9.37 2.75
CA LEU A 153 5.39 -8.73 1.68
C LEU A 153 5.34 -9.54 0.39
N ASN A 154 5.54 -10.86 0.45
CA ASN A 154 5.46 -11.70 -0.74
C ASN A 154 4.04 -11.73 -1.36
N GLU A 155 3.00 -11.78 -0.53
CA GLU A 155 1.60 -11.66 -0.98
C GLU A 155 1.36 -10.30 -1.67
N ALA A 156 1.83 -9.21 -1.06
CA ALA A 156 1.71 -7.86 -1.62
C ALA A 156 2.51 -7.68 -2.92
N GLU A 157 3.70 -8.27 -3.04
CA GLU A 157 4.49 -8.30 -4.28
C GLU A 157 3.79 -9.07 -5.40
N THR A 158 3.20 -10.22 -5.06
CA THR A 158 2.43 -11.02 -6.02
C THR A 158 1.24 -10.21 -6.54
N ALA A 159 0.49 -9.56 -5.65
CA ALA A 159 -0.61 -8.67 -6.03
C ALA A 159 -0.11 -7.45 -6.82
N PHE A 160 1.00 -6.83 -6.43
CA PHE A 160 1.56 -5.69 -7.19
C PHE A 160 1.98 -6.08 -8.62
N ASN A 161 2.53 -7.29 -8.81
CA ASN A 161 2.86 -7.80 -10.13
C ASN A 161 1.60 -8.09 -10.96
N ALA A 162 0.56 -8.67 -10.35
CA ALA A 162 -0.74 -8.85 -10.98
C ALA A 162 -1.36 -7.50 -11.41
N PHE A 163 -1.28 -6.46 -10.56
CA PHE A 163 -1.69 -5.09 -10.87
C PHE A 163 -0.98 -4.57 -12.13
N LYS A 164 0.36 -4.68 -12.20
CA LYS A 164 1.12 -4.21 -13.37
C LYS A 164 0.72 -4.96 -14.65
N SER A 165 0.51 -6.27 -14.56
CA SER A 165 0.06 -7.08 -15.69
C SER A 165 -1.33 -6.65 -16.17
N TYR A 166 -2.24 -6.37 -15.24
CA TYR A 166 -3.59 -5.90 -15.55
C TYR A 166 -3.57 -4.54 -16.23
N ILE A 167 -2.85 -3.55 -15.70
CA ILE A 167 -2.77 -2.22 -16.34
C ILE A 167 -2.20 -2.29 -17.76
N LYS A 168 -1.37 -3.28 -18.06
CA LYS A 168 -0.78 -3.47 -19.40
C LYS A 168 -1.72 -4.20 -20.37
N ASN A 169 -2.43 -5.21 -19.90
CA ASN A 169 -3.12 -6.18 -20.76
C ASN A 169 -4.65 -6.18 -20.58
N GLU A 170 -5.17 -5.43 -19.60
CA GLU A 170 -6.58 -5.37 -19.18
C GLU A 170 -7.19 -6.75 -18.88
N TYR A 171 -6.35 -7.69 -18.45
CA TYR A 171 -6.73 -9.08 -18.19
C TYR A 171 -6.19 -9.56 -16.84
N LEU A 172 -7.05 -10.25 -16.09
CA LEU A 172 -6.70 -10.95 -14.85
C LEU A 172 -6.98 -12.43 -15.02
N ASP A 173 -5.92 -13.22 -14.94
CA ASP A 173 -6.08 -14.66 -14.77
C ASP A 173 -6.52 -15.00 -13.33
N LYS A 174 -6.90 -16.26 -13.15
CA LYS A 174 -7.34 -16.80 -11.86
C LYS A 174 -6.28 -16.61 -10.76
N THR A 175 -5.00 -16.74 -11.10
CA THR A 175 -3.90 -16.60 -10.13
C THR A 175 -3.75 -15.15 -9.67
N SER A 176 -3.89 -14.19 -10.58
CA SER A 176 -3.86 -12.75 -10.30
C SER A 176 -5.03 -12.35 -9.40
N LEU A 177 -6.22 -12.86 -9.69
CA LEU A 177 -7.39 -12.62 -8.84
C LEU A 177 -7.21 -13.20 -7.44
N GLN A 178 -6.71 -14.43 -7.32
CA GLN A 178 -6.40 -15.03 -6.02
C GLN A 178 -5.37 -14.22 -5.22
N ALA A 179 -4.41 -13.58 -5.90
CA ALA A 179 -3.45 -12.69 -5.25
C ALA A 179 -4.14 -11.43 -4.70
N PHE A 180 -5.08 -10.84 -5.46
CA PHE A 180 -5.87 -9.70 -5.03
C PHE A 180 -6.78 -10.00 -3.84
N GLU A 181 -7.44 -11.16 -3.85
CA GLU A 181 -8.31 -11.64 -2.75
C GLU A 181 -7.57 -11.76 -1.41
N LYS A 182 -6.24 -11.96 -1.41
CA LYS A 182 -5.44 -11.94 -0.17
C LYS A 182 -5.32 -10.56 0.46
N ILE A 183 -5.51 -9.50 -0.33
CA ILE A 183 -5.38 -8.10 0.09
C ILE A 183 -6.75 -7.52 0.41
N VAL A 184 -7.70 -7.64 -0.52
CA VAL A 184 -9.05 -7.09 -0.43
C VAL A 184 -10.04 -8.07 -1.06
N SER A 185 -11.15 -8.36 -0.37
CA SER A 185 -12.23 -9.17 -0.94
C SER A 185 -12.84 -8.48 -2.17
N PRO A 186 -13.14 -9.22 -3.25
CA PRO A 186 -13.79 -8.66 -4.42
C PRO A 186 -15.24 -8.26 -4.09
N PRO A 187 -15.77 -7.20 -4.72
CA PRO A 187 -17.20 -6.88 -4.67
C PRO A 187 -18.05 -7.98 -5.33
N ASP A 188 -19.31 -8.09 -4.92
CA ASP A 188 -20.24 -9.10 -5.42
C ASP A 188 -20.40 -9.05 -6.95
N SER A 189 -20.34 -7.86 -7.55
CA SER A 189 -20.43 -7.67 -9.00
C SER A 189 -19.35 -8.44 -9.76
N ILE A 190 -18.14 -8.54 -9.21
CA ILE A 190 -17.03 -9.29 -9.81
C ILE A 190 -17.20 -10.80 -9.60
N ILE A 191 -17.68 -11.21 -8.42
CA ILE A 191 -17.89 -12.63 -8.08
C ILE A 191 -18.91 -13.26 -9.05
N VAL A 192 -20.00 -12.56 -9.35
CA VAL A 192 -21.07 -13.04 -10.25
C VAL A 192 -20.53 -13.26 -11.67
N THR A 193 -19.72 -12.32 -12.20
CA THR A 193 -19.14 -12.43 -13.55
C THR A 193 -18.24 -13.66 -13.69
N LEU A 194 -17.43 -13.97 -12.67
CA LEU A 194 -16.54 -15.14 -12.68
C LEU A 194 -17.30 -16.47 -12.66
N HIS A 195 -18.44 -16.52 -11.96
CA HIS A 195 -19.27 -17.72 -11.92
C HIS A 195 -20.04 -17.93 -13.23
N SER A 196 -20.49 -16.84 -13.89
CA SER A 196 -21.24 -16.92 -15.14
C SER A 196 -20.40 -17.45 -16.32
N THR A 197 -19.11 -17.11 -16.38
CA THR A 197 -18.17 -17.57 -17.42
C THR A 197 -17.80 -19.05 -17.27
N CYS A 198 -17.87 -19.59 -16.05
CA CYS A 198 -17.63 -21.01 -15.80
C CYS A 198 -18.80 -21.90 -16.27
N GLN A 199 -20.04 -21.40 -16.20
CA GLN A 199 -21.23 -22.18 -16.60
C GLN A 199 -21.43 -22.27 -18.12
N SER A 200 -20.89 -21.33 -18.90
CA SER A 200 -20.98 -21.34 -20.36
C SER A 200 -20.02 -22.33 -21.04
N VAL A 201 -19.01 -22.85 -20.34
CA VAL A 201 -18.01 -23.79 -20.91
C VAL A 201 -18.38 -25.26 -20.67
N CYS A 202 -19.33 -25.55 -19.78
CA CYS A 202 -19.78 -26.92 -19.47
C CYS A 202 -21.08 -27.33 -20.19
N ARG A 203 -21.50 -26.59 -21.22
CA ARG A 203 -22.64 -26.96 -22.08
C ARG A 203 -22.17 -27.17 -23.53
N VAL A 204 -21.38 -28.22 -23.75
CA VAL A 204 -21.15 -28.85 -25.06
C VAL A 204 -21.13 -30.36 -24.85
#